data_AF-A0A7C2C3B9-F1
#
_entry.id   AF-A0A7C2C3B9-F1
#
_cell.length_a   1.000
_cell.length_b   1.000
_cell.length_c   1.000
_cell.angle_alpha   90.00
_cell.angle_beta   90.00
_cell.angle_gamma   90.00
#
_symmetry.space_group_name_H-M   'P 1'
#
loop_
_entity.id
_entity.type
_entity.pdbx_description
1 polymer ?
#
loop_
_entity_poly.entity_id
_entity_poly.type
_entity_poly.pdbx_seq_one_letter_code
_entity_poly.pdbx_strand_id
1 'polypeptide(L)'
;MLRFLTAGESHGKGLTVIVEGMPAGLPLDEEYIAVQLRRRQWGYGRGGRMKIEQDWAEITAGVRHGRTIGSPIALWIRNRDWENWQEVMSTTPPESE
;
A
#
# COMPACT_ATOMS: atom_id res chain seq x y z
N MET A 1 -21.13 2.79 -7.90
CA MET A 1 -20.25 1.78 -8.54
C MET A 1 -18.95 1.79 -7.78
N LEU A 2 -18.43 0.62 -7.39
CA LEU A 2 -17.14 0.51 -6.70
C LEU A 2 -16.00 0.64 -7.73
N ARG A 3 -15.01 1.49 -7.46
CA ARG A 3 -13.81 1.66 -8.29
C ARG A 3 -12.55 1.77 -7.44
N PHE A 4 -11.41 1.43 -8.00
CA PHE A 4 -10.12 1.64 -7.34
C PHE A 4 -9.02 2.02 -8.33
N LEU A 5 -8.04 2.76 -7.83
CA LEU A 5 -6.82 3.16 -8.53
C LEU A 5 -5.61 2.75 -7.71
N THR A 6 -4.54 2.34 -8.37
CA THR A 6 -3.26 2.00 -7.76
C THR A 6 -2.16 2.82 -8.40
N ALA A 7 -1.18 3.27 -7.62
CA ALA A 7 0.01 3.96 -8.10
C ALA A 7 1.24 3.49 -7.32
N GLY A 8 2.41 3.59 -7.95
CA GLY A 8 3.71 3.27 -7.36
C GLY A 8 4.48 2.21 -8.13
N GLU A 9 5.80 2.25 -7.98
CA GLU A 9 6.75 1.40 -8.66
C GLU A 9 7.29 0.30 -7.73
N SER A 10 7.75 -0.82 -8.29
CA SER A 10 8.26 -1.97 -7.52
C SER A 10 9.41 -1.62 -6.58
N HIS A 11 10.21 -0.60 -6.92
CA HIS A 11 11.34 -0.11 -6.12
C HIS A 11 11.19 1.37 -5.74
N GLY A 12 10.02 1.96 -5.98
CA GLY A 12 9.70 3.33 -5.55
C GLY A 12 9.48 3.41 -4.04
N LYS A 13 9.16 4.60 -3.54
CA LYS A 13 8.96 4.87 -2.08
C LYS A 13 7.87 4.00 -1.43
N GLY A 14 6.88 3.59 -2.21
CA GLY A 14 5.74 2.83 -1.74
C GLY A 14 4.62 2.80 -2.77
N LEU A 15 3.51 2.19 -2.39
CA LEU A 15 2.31 2.05 -3.21
C LEU A 15 1.16 2.85 -2.61
N THR A 16 0.43 3.57 -3.46
CA THR A 16 -0.80 4.25 -3.10
C THR A 16 -1.99 3.50 -3.69
N VAL A 17 -3.06 3.37 -2.92
CA VAL A 17 -4.34 2.85 -3.40
C VAL A 17 -5.45 3.82 -3.04
N ILE A 18 -6.35 4.10 -3.98
CA ILE A 18 -7.57 4.87 -3.73
C ILE A 18 -8.76 3.97 -4.07
N VAL A 19 -9.69 3.81 -3.14
CA VAL A 19 -10.94 3.06 -3.33
C VAL A 19 -12.11 4.02 -3.17
N GLU A 20 -12.99 4.08 -4.17
CA GLU A 20 -14.17 4.95 -4.16
C GLU A 20 -15.46 4.15 -4.39
N GLY A 21 -16.56 4.66 -3.86
CA GLY A 21 -17.88 4.06 -3.97
C GLY A 21 -18.15 3.06 -2.85
N MET A 22 -17.32 3.08 -1.80
CA MET A 22 -17.52 2.28 -0.60
C MET A 22 -18.66 2.86 0.24
N PRO A 23 -19.65 2.07 0.68
CA PRO A 23 -20.67 2.53 1.61
C PRO A 23 -20.06 3.01 2.93
N ALA A 24 -20.70 3.97 3.59
CA ALA A 24 -20.37 4.37 4.94
C ALA A 24 -20.79 3.31 5.98
N GLY A 25 -20.09 3.26 7.11
CA GLY A 25 -20.44 2.44 8.27
C GLY A 25 -19.84 1.03 8.31
N LEU A 26 -19.10 0.62 7.27
CA LEU A 26 -18.44 -0.69 7.23
C LEU A 26 -17.21 -0.70 8.15
N PRO A 27 -16.99 -1.77 8.93
CA PRO A 27 -15.78 -1.88 9.76
C PRO A 27 -14.54 -2.02 8.87
N LEU A 28 -13.51 -1.24 9.18
CA LEU A 28 -12.22 -1.28 8.51
C LEU A 28 -11.13 -0.71 9.42
N ASP A 29 -10.05 -1.47 9.59
CA ASP A 29 -8.83 -1.07 10.29
C ASP A 29 -7.59 -1.59 9.55
N GLU A 30 -6.41 -1.16 9.99
CA GLU A 30 -5.14 -1.52 9.35
C GLU A 30 -4.77 -2.98 9.59
N GLU A 31 -5.10 -3.53 10.76
CA GLU A 31 -4.91 -4.94 11.11
C GLU A 31 -5.66 -5.87 10.14
N TYR A 32 -6.91 -5.55 9.80
CA TYR A 32 -7.68 -6.28 8.81
C TYR A 32 -6.94 -6.35 7.47
N ILE A 33 -6.37 -5.22 7.03
CA ILE A 33 -5.61 -5.14 5.77
C ILE A 33 -4.29 -5.92 5.89
N ALA A 34 -3.59 -5.80 7.01
CA ALA A 34 -2.31 -6.48 7.27
C ALA A 34 -2.45 -8.01 7.20
N VAL A 35 -3.57 -8.58 7.66
CA VAL A 35 -3.86 -10.02 7.52
C VAL A 35 -3.95 -10.41 6.03
N GLN A 36 -4.58 -9.60 5.19
CA GLN A 36 -4.68 -9.89 3.75
C GLN A 36 -3.34 -9.72 3.04
N LEU A 37 -2.54 -8.71 3.43
CA LEU A 37 -1.19 -8.53 2.91
C LEU A 37 -0.28 -9.71 3.27
N ARG A 38 -0.34 -10.21 4.50
CA ARG A 38 0.42 -11.40 4.93
C ARG A 38 0.01 -12.65 4.15
N ARG A 39 -1.28 -12.82 3.86
CA ARG A 39 -1.77 -13.92 3.02
C ARG A 39 -1.18 -13.89 1.60
N ARG A 40 -1.01 -12.70 1.01
CA ARG A 40 -0.38 -12.52 -0.33
C ARG A 40 1.07 -13.03 -0.37
N GLN A 41 1.78 -12.91 0.74
CA GLN A 41 3.17 -13.32 0.86
C GLN A 41 3.33 -14.85 0.97
N TRP A 42 2.24 -15.58 1.24
CA TRP A 42 2.24 -17.03 1.36
C TRP A 42 1.99 -17.72 0.01
N GLY A 43 2.67 -18.84 -0.23
CA GLY A 43 2.50 -19.65 -1.44
C GLY A 43 3.78 -20.39 -1.83
N TYR A 44 3.63 -21.62 -2.34
CA TYR A 44 4.76 -22.40 -2.85
C TYR A 44 5.45 -21.64 -4.00
N GLY A 45 6.78 -21.56 -3.96
CA GLY A 45 7.58 -20.78 -4.93
C GLY A 45 7.77 -19.29 -4.60
N ARG A 46 7.19 -18.77 -3.51
CA ARG A 46 7.52 -17.41 -3.02
C ARG A 46 8.90 -17.40 -2.37
N GLY A 47 9.76 -16.48 -2.82
CA GLY A 47 11.16 -16.38 -2.39
C GLY A 47 11.36 -15.93 -0.93
N GLY A 48 12.59 -16.01 -0.44
CA GLY A 48 12.95 -15.72 0.96
C GLY A 48 12.55 -14.32 1.43
N ARG A 49 12.61 -13.31 0.54
CA ARG A 49 12.23 -11.93 0.81
C ARG A 49 10.79 -11.77 1.32
N MET A 50 9.84 -12.49 0.72
CA MET A 50 8.42 -12.45 1.12
C MET A 50 8.16 -13.08 2.50
N LYS A 51 9.10 -13.85 3.06
CA LYS A 51 8.99 -14.44 4.41
C LYS A 51 9.37 -13.47 5.53
N ILE A 52 10.12 -12.42 5.20
CA ILE A 52 10.68 -11.46 6.17
C ILE A 52 10.04 -10.07 6.05
N GLU A 53 9.50 -9.73 4.88
CA GLU A 53 8.76 -8.49 4.68
C GLU A 53 7.47 -8.50 5.49
N GLN A 54 7.22 -7.43 6.24
CA GLN A 54 5.96 -7.20 6.93
C GLN A 54 5.30 -5.99 6.28
N ASP A 55 4.56 -6.27 5.22
CA ASP A 55 3.81 -5.24 4.50
C ASP A 55 2.73 -4.68 5.44
N TRP A 56 2.64 -3.35 5.50
CA TRP A 56 1.66 -2.62 6.28
C TRP A 56 1.03 -1.55 5.41
N ALA A 57 -0.30 -1.46 5.42
CA ALA A 57 -1.03 -0.41 4.73
C ALA A 57 -1.55 0.59 5.76
N GLU A 58 -1.04 1.81 5.68
CA GLU A 58 -1.53 2.95 6.44
C GLU A 58 -2.82 3.48 5.80
N ILE A 59 -3.88 3.66 6.58
CA ILE A 59 -5.12 4.29 6.11
C ILE A 59 -4.99 5.80 6.31
N THR A 60 -4.84 6.54 5.21
CA THR A 60 -4.62 7.99 5.24
C THR A 60 -5.89 8.80 5.03
N ALA A 61 -6.98 8.18 4.54
CA ALA A 61 -8.29 8.84 4.36
C ALA A 61 -9.46 7.84 4.31
N GLY A 62 -10.69 8.35 4.46
CA GLY A 62 -11.93 7.61 4.19
C GLY A 62 -12.42 6.67 5.29
N VAL A 63 -11.68 6.61 6.40
CA VAL A 63 -12.04 5.82 7.59
C VAL A 63 -11.94 6.71 8.82
N ARG A 64 -12.91 6.59 9.72
CA ARG A 64 -12.92 7.29 11.01
C ARG A 64 -13.46 6.34 12.07
N HIS A 65 -12.75 6.23 13.21
CA HIS A 65 -13.11 5.34 14.32
C HIS A 65 -13.37 3.88 13.87
N GLY A 66 -12.50 3.33 13.01
CA GLY A 66 -12.60 1.95 12.53
C GLY A 66 -13.75 1.69 11.56
N ARG A 67 -14.34 2.75 10.97
CA ARG A 67 -15.44 2.63 10.01
C ARG A 67 -15.26 3.51 8.79
N THR A 68 -15.68 3.01 7.63
CA THR A 68 -15.74 3.79 6.39
C THR A 68 -16.73 4.95 6.52
N ILE A 69 -16.45 6.09 5.90
CA ILE A 69 -17.32 7.27 5.97
C ILE A 69 -17.99 7.64 4.64
N GLY A 70 -17.83 6.80 3.61
CA GLY A 70 -18.42 7.00 2.29
C GLY A 70 -17.60 7.86 1.32
N SER A 71 -16.64 8.65 1.85
CA SER A 71 -15.62 9.30 1.03
C SER A 71 -14.60 8.28 0.50
N PRO A 72 -13.77 8.63 -0.50
CA PRO A 72 -12.69 7.75 -0.95
C PRO A 72 -11.78 7.33 0.20
N ILE A 73 -11.40 6.05 0.19
CA ILE A 73 -10.43 5.46 1.11
C ILE A 73 -9.07 5.52 0.45
N ALA A 74 -8.08 6.11 1.12
CA ALA A 74 -6.70 6.18 0.66
C ALA A 74 -5.81 5.29 1.53
N LEU A 75 -4.99 4.46 0.89
CA LEU A 75 -4.03 3.58 1.53
C LEU A 75 -2.62 3.94 1.05
N TRP A 76 -1.65 3.88 1.96
CA TRP A 76 -0.22 3.97 1.64
C TRP A 76 0.52 2.75 2.17
N ILE A 77 1.29 2.09 1.31
CA ILE A 77 2.11 0.93 1.66
C ILE A 77 3.57 1.32 1.43
N ARG A 78 4.33 1.52 2.50
CA ARG A 78 5.76 1.86 2.40
C ARG A 78 6.55 0.70 1.79
N ASN A 79 7.39 1.00 0.81
CA ASN A 79 8.38 0.05 0.33
C ASN A 79 9.65 0.19 1.19
N ARG A 80 10.02 -0.87 1.90
CA ARG A 80 11.22 -0.86 2.75
C ARG A 80 12.51 -0.90 1.94
N ASP A 81 12.45 -1.46 0.74
CA ASP A 81 13.63 -1.59 -0.13
C ASP A 81 14.00 -0.28 -0.81
N TRP A 82 13.13 0.75 -0.77
CA TRP A 82 13.40 2.08 -1.31
C TRP A 82 14.76 2.64 -0.89
N GLU A 83 15.23 2.34 0.33
CA GLU A 83 16.54 2.78 0.84
C GLU A 83 17.71 2.34 -0.06
N ASN A 84 17.58 1.21 -0.77
CA ASN A 84 18.59 0.70 -1.70
C ASN A 84 18.45 1.24 -3.13
N TRP A 85 17.36 1.97 -3.42
CA TRP A 85 16.98 2.37 -4.78
C TRP A 85 16.84 3.88 -4.97
N GLN A 86 17.24 4.68 -3.98
CA GLN A 86 16.99 6.12 -3.96
C GLN A 86 17.54 6.87 -5.18
N GLU A 87 18.73 6.48 -5.63
CA GLU A 87 19.39 7.10 -6.79
C GLU A 87 18.71 6.66 -8.10
N VAL A 88 18.58 5.35 -8.32
CA VAL A 88 18.01 4.77 -9.55
C VAL A 88 16.55 5.16 -9.76
N MET A 89 15.79 5.22 -8.67
CA MET A 89 14.36 5.53 -8.66
C MET A 89 14.10 6.99 -8.25
N SER A 90 15.12 7.84 -8.33
CA SER A 90 14.98 9.28 -8.09
C SER A 90 13.93 9.88 -9.03
N THR A 91 13.01 10.68 -8.48
CA THR A 91 12.03 11.45 -9.27
C THR A 91 12.63 12.68 -9.92
N THR A 92 13.84 13.05 -9.51
CA THR A 92 14.61 14.15 -10.05
C THR A 92 15.70 13.61 -10.98
N PRO A 93 16.00 14.30 -12.10
CA PRO A 93 17.09 13.91 -12.98
C PRO A 93 18.42 13.81 -12.20
N PRO A 94 19.31 12.88 -12.56
CA PRO A 94 20.64 12.85 -11.99
C PRO A 94 21.38 14.16 -12.29
N GLU A 95 22.11 14.66 -11.30
CA GLU A 95 22.98 15.82 -11.47
C GLU A 95 24.20 15.38 -12.32
N SER A 96 24.08 15.58 -13.64
CA SER A 96 25.09 15.37 -14.71
C SER A 96 25.48 13.92 -15.07
N GLU A 97 25.40 13.62 -16.37
CA GLU A 97 26.36 12.78 -17.10
C GLU A 97 27.52 13.65 -17.61
#